data_AF-A0A7V4LH44-F1
#
_entry.id   AF-A0A7V4LH44-F1
#
_cell.length_a   1.000
_cell.length_b   1.000
_cell.length_c   1.000
_cell.angle_alpha   90.00
_cell.angle_beta   90.00
_cell.angle_gamma   90.00
#
_symmetry.space_group_name_H-M   'P 1'
#
loop_
_entity.id
_entity.type
_entity.pdbx_description
1 polymer ?
#
loop_
_entity_poly.entity_id
_entity_poly.type
_entity_poly.pdbx_seq_one_letter_code
_entity_poly.pdbx_strand_id
1 'polypeptide(L)'
;MPWIVIPPRSPGSSERSTTTFSSSRFSDNVAAGGGSAVWGYLGGRTVGDRFERNVGDVEGGAVVGQAGWYLSEIAENVFVANQTWNVDAFGTSCCDAAAALDLSVAYVTIRNNLFLRNRSLPDPVYRVSGVGAVRASTGAPRILNSTFVDNESATGVAHVSASNADLRNNVFVGPVGAAVANQAVPGGWAVTDFSAAWNVSDPPFGGSAPVGEGNFEADPAFVDPAADDYRLRSGSPCTDAGDPADDQRDPDGSRNDIGAFGGPGGAWTPLGP
;
A
#
# COMPACT_ATOMS: atom_id res chain seq x y z
N MET A 1 10.98 24.12 -2.72
CA MET A 1 10.21 22.98 -2.17
C MET A 1 9.36 22.44 -3.31
N PRO A 2 9.62 21.26 -3.89
CA PRO A 2 8.92 20.78 -5.08
C PRO A 2 7.74 19.84 -4.79
N TRP A 3 7.18 19.83 -3.57
CA TRP A 3 6.08 18.93 -3.19
C TRP A 3 4.73 19.65 -3.12
N ILE A 4 3.66 18.92 -3.42
CA ILE A 4 2.29 19.45 -3.43
C ILE A 4 1.70 19.36 -2.02
N VAL A 5 1.30 20.51 -1.48
CA VAL A 5 0.64 20.62 -0.17
C VAL A 5 -0.87 20.65 -0.35
N ILE A 6 -1.60 19.76 0.33
CA ILE A 6 -3.06 19.79 0.39
C ILE A 6 -3.51 20.30 1.76
N PRO A 7 -3.95 21.57 1.87
CA PRO A 7 -4.30 22.16 3.16
C PRO A 7 -5.58 21.56 3.75
N PRO A 8 -5.72 21.54 5.09
CA PRO A 8 -7.00 21.23 5.74
C PRO A 8 -8.09 22.24 5.37
N ARG A 9 -9.34 21.79 5.46
CA ARG A 9 -10.54 22.62 5.27
C ARG A 9 -10.60 23.76 6.30
N SER A 10 -11.06 24.95 5.89
CA SER A 10 -11.52 26.01 6.80
C SER A 10 -12.85 25.60 7.47
N PRO A 11 -13.01 25.71 8.81
CA PRO A 11 -14.25 25.33 9.47
C PRO A 11 -15.47 26.07 8.88
N GLY A 12 -16.41 25.34 8.25
CA GLY A 12 -17.70 25.89 7.80
C GLY A 12 -18.04 25.84 6.30
N SER A 13 -17.14 25.47 5.38
CA SER A 13 -17.45 25.41 3.93
C SER A 13 -18.12 24.10 3.50
N SER A 14 -19.23 24.09 2.77
CA SER A 14 -19.86 22.85 2.24
C SER A 14 -19.09 22.21 1.07
N GLU A 15 -18.00 22.83 0.63
CA GLU A 15 -17.21 22.40 -0.52
C GLU A 15 -16.02 21.55 -0.08
N ARG A 16 -15.87 20.43 -0.80
CA ARG A 16 -14.95 19.32 -0.54
C ARG A 16 -13.57 19.65 -1.13
N SER A 17 -12.47 19.40 -0.42
CA SER A 17 -11.16 19.31 -1.08
C SER A 17 -11.10 17.98 -1.83
N THR A 18 -11.55 17.96 -3.09
CA THR A 18 -11.63 16.79 -3.97
C THR A 18 -10.38 16.62 -4.84
N THR A 19 -9.20 16.97 -4.31
CA THR A 19 -7.97 16.94 -5.11
C THR A 19 -7.77 15.54 -5.66
N THR A 20 -7.84 15.44 -6.99
CA THR A 20 -7.62 14.20 -7.70
C THR A 20 -6.32 14.33 -8.45
N PHE A 21 -5.38 13.43 -8.15
CA PHE A 21 -4.25 13.19 -9.04
C PHE A 21 -4.64 12.02 -9.91
N SER A 22 -4.39 12.18 -11.21
CA SER A 22 -4.52 11.06 -12.11
C SER A 22 -3.52 11.17 -13.25
N SER A 23 -3.02 10.01 -13.67
CA SER A 23 -2.10 9.89 -14.82
C SER A 23 -0.85 10.78 -14.71
N SER A 24 -0.40 11.04 -13.49
CA SER A 24 0.73 11.91 -13.19
C SER A 24 1.95 11.11 -12.76
N ARG A 25 3.15 11.65 -13.05
CA ARG A 25 4.41 11.06 -12.59
C ARG A 25 5.10 11.98 -11.59
N PHE A 26 5.44 11.41 -10.45
CA PHE A 26 6.23 12.04 -9.39
C PHE A 26 7.51 11.23 -9.23
N SER A 27 8.63 11.78 -9.68
CA SER A 27 9.90 11.06 -9.70
C SER A 27 11.03 11.84 -9.06
N ASP A 28 11.89 11.13 -8.32
CA ASP A 28 13.16 11.64 -7.81
C ASP A 28 13.00 12.86 -6.87
N ASN A 29 11.84 12.98 -6.21
CA ASN A 29 11.62 14.02 -5.22
C ASN A 29 12.29 13.67 -3.89
N VAL A 30 12.77 14.69 -3.19
CA VAL A 30 13.37 14.55 -1.86
C VAL A 30 12.74 15.58 -0.92
N ALA A 31 12.23 15.12 0.23
CA ALA A 31 11.67 16.00 1.25
C ALA A 31 12.18 15.65 2.65
N ALA A 32 12.30 16.70 3.47
CA ALA A 32 12.49 16.62 4.91
C ALA A 32 11.10 16.73 5.60
N GLY A 33 10.74 15.82 6.50
CA GLY A 33 9.43 15.66 7.12
C GLY A 33 8.45 14.73 6.39
N GLY A 34 8.89 13.99 5.37
CA GLY A 34 8.05 13.00 4.68
C GLY A 34 7.25 13.51 3.48
N GLY A 35 6.49 12.62 2.83
CA GLY A 35 5.53 12.98 1.76
C GLY A 35 6.15 13.68 0.57
N SER A 36 7.29 13.17 0.09
CA SER A 36 8.14 13.92 -0.84
C SER A 36 7.51 14.21 -2.21
N ALA A 37 6.47 13.48 -2.61
CA ALA A 37 5.62 13.85 -3.73
C ALA A 37 4.35 14.58 -3.27
N VAL A 38 3.60 13.98 -2.34
CA VAL A 38 2.32 14.48 -1.86
C VAL A 38 2.27 14.42 -0.33
N TRP A 39 1.90 15.54 0.28
CA TRP A 39 1.68 15.63 1.73
C TRP A 39 0.42 16.45 2.03
N GLY A 40 -0.50 15.90 2.84
CA GLY A 40 -1.62 16.67 3.39
C GLY A 40 -2.86 15.87 3.75
N TYR A 41 -4.00 16.56 3.83
CA TYR A 41 -5.30 15.92 4.06
C TYR A 41 -5.82 15.32 2.76
N LEU A 42 -5.68 14.00 2.62
CA LEU A 42 -6.29 13.27 1.51
C LEU A 42 -7.79 13.18 1.80
N GLY A 43 -8.56 14.13 1.29
CA GLY A 43 -9.99 13.98 1.01
C GLY A 43 -10.24 13.65 -0.46
N GLY A 44 -9.22 13.11 -1.13
CA GLY A 44 -9.06 13.08 -2.57
C GLY A 44 -8.77 11.68 -3.13
N ARG A 45 -8.52 11.62 -4.44
CA ARG A 45 -8.34 10.38 -5.21
C ARG A 45 -6.95 10.39 -5.86
N THR A 46 -6.21 9.29 -5.81
CA THR A 46 -4.97 9.10 -6.61
C THR A 46 -5.18 7.90 -7.51
N VAL A 47 -5.12 8.11 -8.82
CA VAL A 47 -5.52 7.08 -9.80
C VAL A 47 -4.65 7.06 -11.04
N GLY A 48 -4.01 5.93 -11.32
CA GLY A 48 -3.19 5.82 -12.54
C GLY A 48 -1.90 6.64 -12.45
N ASP A 49 -1.46 7.01 -11.25
CA ASP A 49 -0.24 7.78 -11.03
C ASP A 49 0.98 6.87 -10.85
N ARG A 50 2.17 7.42 -11.12
CA ARG A 50 3.46 6.76 -10.87
C ARG A 50 4.29 7.57 -9.87
N PHE A 51 4.57 6.97 -8.73
CA PHE A 51 5.47 7.48 -7.69
C PHE A 51 6.76 6.67 -7.74
N GLU A 52 7.84 7.29 -8.21
CA GLU A 52 9.09 6.59 -8.50
C GLU A 52 10.30 7.25 -7.84
N ARG A 53 11.13 6.47 -7.13
CA ARG A 53 12.40 6.95 -6.54
C ARG A 53 12.26 8.20 -5.67
N ASN A 54 11.10 8.38 -5.04
CA ASN A 54 10.87 9.48 -4.12
C ASN A 54 11.45 9.14 -2.75
N VAL A 55 12.07 10.11 -2.09
CA VAL A 55 12.77 9.94 -0.81
C VAL A 55 12.18 10.90 0.22
N GLY A 56 11.55 10.34 1.26
CA GLY A 56 11.12 11.07 2.44
C GLY A 56 11.81 10.53 3.69
N ASP A 57 12.17 11.41 4.62
CA ASP A 57 12.45 11.02 6.01
C ASP A 57 11.17 11.09 6.85
N VAL A 58 11.18 10.54 8.06
CA VAL A 58 10.17 10.79 9.11
C VAL A 58 8.81 10.12 8.85
N GLU A 59 8.01 10.68 7.93
CA GLU A 59 6.63 10.29 7.65
C GLU A 59 6.51 9.91 6.17
N GLY A 60 6.83 8.69 5.79
CA GLY A 60 6.52 8.19 4.44
C GLY A 60 7.34 8.72 3.24
N GLY A 61 7.45 7.89 2.20
CA GLY A 61 8.46 8.01 1.15
C GLY A 61 8.01 8.84 -0.04
N ALA A 62 6.81 8.55 -0.56
CA ALA A 62 6.23 9.27 -1.69
C ALA A 62 4.97 10.04 -1.28
N VAL A 63 4.02 9.36 -0.63
CA VAL A 63 2.71 9.92 -0.32
C VAL A 63 2.44 9.82 1.17
N VAL A 64 2.05 10.95 1.76
CA VAL A 64 1.58 11.05 3.15
C VAL A 64 0.20 11.64 3.17
N GLY A 65 -0.69 10.95 3.89
CA GLY A 65 -2.05 11.40 4.13
C GLY A 65 -2.42 11.38 5.60
N GLN A 66 -3.02 12.47 6.06
CA GLN A 66 -3.98 12.42 7.16
C GLN A 66 -5.37 12.31 6.51
N ALA A 67 -5.93 11.11 6.34
CA ALA A 67 -7.30 11.04 5.85
C ALA A 67 -8.20 11.48 7.02
N GLY A 68 -8.86 12.63 6.90
CA GLY A 68 -9.83 13.04 7.91
C GLY A 68 -11.03 12.06 7.98
N TRP A 69 -12.20 12.56 8.34
CA TRP A 69 -13.45 11.76 8.33
C TRP A 69 -13.96 11.42 6.91
N TYR A 70 -13.11 11.37 5.90
CA TYR A 70 -13.49 11.35 4.48
C TYR A 70 -12.87 10.17 3.73
N LEU A 71 -13.66 9.56 2.84
CA LEU A 71 -13.22 8.42 2.04
C LEU A 71 -12.10 8.84 1.08
N SER A 72 -10.90 8.27 1.26
CA SER A 72 -9.81 8.40 0.30
C SER A 72 -9.74 7.14 -0.57
N GLU A 73 -9.48 7.31 -1.85
CA GLU A 73 -9.21 6.19 -2.76
C GLU A 73 -7.84 6.34 -3.40
N ILE A 74 -7.05 5.28 -3.27
CA ILE A 74 -5.74 5.13 -3.88
C ILE A 74 -5.82 3.90 -4.76
N ALA A 75 -6.02 4.12 -6.05
CA ALA A 75 -6.33 3.05 -7.00
C ALA A 75 -5.37 3.04 -8.19
N GLU A 76 -5.00 1.88 -8.71
CA GLU A 76 -4.39 1.79 -10.05
C GLU A 76 -3.07 2.57 -10.17
N ASN A 77 -2.33 2.74 -9.08
CA ASN A 77 -1.07 3.48 -9.06
C ASN A 77 0.15 2.53 -9.05
N VAL A 78 1.30 3.08 -9.43
CA VAL A 78 2.61 2.42 -9.34
C VAL A 78 3.47 3.16 -8.33
N PHE A 79 3.78 2.52 -7.22
CA PHE A 79 4.78 2.96 -6.24
C PHE A 79 6.03 2.13 -6.41
N VAL A 80 7.10 2.70 -6.97
CA VAL A 80 8.31 1.95 -7.31
C VAL A 80 9.57 2.61 -6.80
N ALA A 81 10.40 1.82 -6.11
CA ALA A 81 11.71 2.24 -5.60
C ALA A 81 11.66 3.50 -4.71
N ASN A 82 10.54 3.77 -4.04
CA ASN A 82 10.46 4.87 -3.08
C ASN A 82 11.16 4.47 -1.79
N GLN A 83 11.82 5.43 -1.15
CA GLN A 83 12.62 5.20 0.04
C GLN A 83 12.13 6.03 1.22
N THR A 84 12.10 5.41 2.39
CA THR A 84 11.90 6.10 3.67
C THR A 84 13.11 6.01 4.58
N TRP A 85 13.42 7.11 5.27
CA TRP A 85 14.32 7.12 6.43
C TRP A 85 13.52 7.30 7.71
N ASN A 86 13.67 6.39 8.68
CA ASN A 86 13.01 6.49 10.00
C ASN A 86 13.73 7.45 10.98
N VAL A 87 14.57 8.37 10.47
CA VAL A 87 15.25 9.41 11.23
C VAL A 87 15.08 10.72 10.50
N ASP A 88 14.68 11.78 11.20
CA ASP A 88 14.66 13.12 10.62
C ASP A 88 16.07 13.68 10.41
N ALA A 89 16.18 14.77 9.65
CA ALA A 89 17.42 15.53 9.47
C ALA A 89 18.05 16.07 10.78
N PHE A 90 17.36 15.96 11.92
CA PHE A 90 17.77 16.44 13.24
C PHE A 90 18.13 15.31 14.22
N GLY A 91 18.09 14.04 13.78
CA GLY A 91 18.39 12.87 14.61
C GLY A 91 17.28 12.50 15.60
N THR A 92 16.06 12.98 15.38
CA THR A 92 14.88 12.58 16.15
C THR A 92 14.10 11.48 15.42
N SER A 93 13.75 10.43 16.15
CA SER A 93 12.84 9.38 15.68
C SER A 93 11.41 9.85 15.87
N CYS A 94 10.66 10.02 14.79
CA CYS A 94 9.21 10.10 14.87
C CYS A 94 8.60 8.69 14.76
N CYS A 95 7.38 8.57 15.27
CA CYS A 95 6.64 7.34 15.51
C CYS A 95 6.61 6.29 14.39
N ASP A 96 6.97 5.06 14.78
CA ASP A 96 6.54 3.76 14.25
C ASP A 96 6.09 3.72 12.79
N ALA A 97 7.06 3.70 11.88
CA ALA A 97 6.96 3.20 10.51
C ALA A 97 6.62 4.16 9.37
N ALA A 98 7.64 4.74 8.76
CA ALA A 98 7.53 5.35 7.45
C ALA A 98 7.38 4.27 6.35
N ALA A 99 6.47 4.49 5.41
CA ALA A 99 6.21 3.62 4.25
C ALA A 99 6.16 4.41 2.94
N ALA A 100 6.26 3.77 1.76
CA ALA A 100 6.11 4.51 0.49
C ALA A 100 4.77 5.27 0.41
N LEU A 101 3.73 4.67 0.97
CA LEU A 101 2.42 5.25 1.22
C LEU A 101 2.11 5.18 2.72
N ASP A 102 2.03 6.33 3.39
CA ASP A 102 1.76 6.44 4.83
C ASP A 102 0.46 7.21 5.12
N LEU A 103 -0.50 6.55 5.78
CA LEU A 103 -1.84 7.07 6.07
C LEU A 103 -2.19 6.91 7.55
N SER A 104 -2.33 8.04 8.27
CA SER A 104 -2.43 8.03 9.74
C SER A 104 -3.85 8.02 10.33
N VAL A 105 -4.89 8.23 9.52
CA VAL A 105 -6.32 8.12 9.87
C VAL A 105 -7.03 7.66 8.59
N ALA A 106 -7.80 6.57 8.57
CA ALA A 106 -8.12 5.95 7.28
C ALA A 106 -9.47 5.21 7.17
N TYR A 107 -10.51 5.92 6.71
CA TYR A 107 -11.51 5.32 5.81
C TYR A 107 -10.94 5.35 4.38
N VAL A 108 -9.92 4.55 4.11
CA VAL A 108 -9.27 4.50 2.79
C VAL A 108 -9.58 3.19 2.10
N THR A 109 -9.76 3.24 0.78
CA THR A 109 -9.64 2.06 -0.08
C THR A 109 -8.36 2.18 -0.91
N ILE A 110 -7.42 1.29 -0.66
CA ILE A 110 -6.19 1.10 -1.44
C ILE A 110 -6.43 -0.14 -2.30
N ARG A 111 -6.57 0.04 -3.62
CA ARG A 111 -6.89 -1.08 -4.52
C ARG A 111 -6.11 -1.08 -5.82
N ASN A 112 -5.87 -2.23 -6.42
CA ASN A 112 -5.30 -2.31 -7.77
C ASN A 112 -3.95 -1.58 -7.91
N ASN A 113 -3.14 -1.49 -6.85
CA ASN A 113 -1.86 -0.80 -6.91
C ASN A 113 -0.70 -1.79 -7.08
N LEU A 114 0.37 -1.33 -7.71
CA LEU A 114 1.68 -1.99 -7.75
C LEU A 114 2.62 -1.30 -6.76
N PHE A 115 3.11 -2.05 -5.77
CA PHE A 115 4.16 -1.60 -4.85
C PHE A 115 5.41 -2.42 -5.10
N LEU A 116 6.42 -1.81 -5.72
CA LEU A 116 7.57 -2.49 -6.29
C LEU A 116 8.86 -1.95 -5.68
N ARG A 117 9.65 -2.80 -5.01
CA ARG A 117 11.01 -2.45 -4.57
C ARG A 117 11.08 -1.19 -3.70
N ASN A 118 10.00 -0.85 -2.99
CA ASN A 118 10.02 0.25 -2.04
C ASN A 118 10.78 -0.17 -0.79
N ARG A 119 11.42 0.77 -0.12
CA ARG A 119 12.35 0.48 0.95
C ARG A 119 12.11 1.37 2.15
N SER A 120 11.94 0.77 3.31
CA SER A 120 12.08 1.48 4.58
C SER A 120 13.40 1.13 5.24
N LEU A 121 14.24 2.14 5.39
CA LEU A 121 15.54 2.00 6.03
C LEU A 121 15.39 2.14 7.54
N PRO A 122 15.97 1.22 8.33
CA PRO A 122 15.86 1.25 9.78
C PRO A 122 16.50 2.51 10.35
N ASP A 123 15.96 2.98 11.46
CA ASP A 123 16.62 3.99 12.27
C ASP A 123 17.89 3.38 12.92
N PRO A 124 19.10 3.88 12.62
CA PRO A 124 20.34 3.38 13.21
C PRO A 124 20.45 3.65 14.71
N VAL A 125 19.70 4.62 15.25
CA VAL A 125 19.73 5.04 16.66
C VAL A 125 18.70 4.25 17.47
N TYR A 126 17.43 4.27 17.07
CA TYR A 126 16.34 3.71 17.88
C TYR A 126 15.87 2.32 17.44
N ARG A 127 16.41 1.78 16.33
CA ARG A 127 16.02 0.48 15.75
C ARG A 127 14.51 0.34 15.50
N VAL A 128 13.79 1.46 15.40
CA VAL A 128 12.40 1.47 15.01
C VAL A 128 12.35 1.12 13.53
N SER A 129 11.52 0.14 13.21
CA SER A 129 11.50 -0.49 11.89
C SER A 129 10.28 -0.02 11.14
N GLY A 130 10.52 0.63 9.99
CA GLY A 130 9.44 1.04 9.10
C GLY A 130 8.91 -0.08 8.23
N VAL A 131 8.05 0.27 7.29
CA VAL A 131 7.22 -0.67 6.54
C VAL A 131 7.48 -0.49 5.05
N GLY A 132 7.55 -1.61 4.33
CA GLY A 132 8.15 -1.63 2.99
C GLY A 132 7.34 -0.84 1.98
N ALA A 133 6.01 -0.93 2.05
CA ALA A 133 5.12 -0.35 1.04
C ALA A 133 4.03 0.55 1.63
N VAL A 134 3.20 0.00 2.51
CA VAL A 134 1.96 0.68 2.95
C VAL A 134 1.84 0.67 4.46
N ARG A 135 1.62 1.84 5.05
CA ARG A 135 1.13 1.99 6.41
C ARG A 135 -0.26 2.61 6.38
N ALA A 136 -1.21 1.97 7.06
CA ALA A 136 -2.56 2.51 7.25
C ALA A 136 -3.00 2.32 8.71
N SER A 137 -3.17 3.41 9.46
CA SER A 137 -3.61 3.36 10.87
C SER A 137 -4.98 3.98 11.08
N THR A 138 -5.82 3.28 11.87
CA THR A 138 -7.18 3.67 12.29
C THR A 138 -8.19 3.85 11.15
N GLY A 139 -9.50 3.84 11.43
CA GLY A 139 -10.55 4.15 10.45
C GLY A 139 -11.07 3.01 9.54
N ALA A 140 -10.66 1.76 9.76
CA ALA A 140 -11.04 0.58 8.95
C ALA A 140 -10.57 0.66 7.47
N PRO A 141 -9.24 0.69 7.23
CA PRO A 141 -8.68 0.72 5.88
C PRO A 141 -8.96 -0.58 5.14
N ARG A 142 -9.13 -0.48 3.82
CA ARG A 142 -9.26 -1.62 2.90
C ARG A 142 -8.05 -1.65 1.98
N ILE A 143 -7.32 -2.77 1.94
CA ILE A 143 -6.24 -3.04 0.99
C ILE A 143 -6.66 -4.24 0.16
N LEU A 144 -6.98 -3.99 -1.09
CA LEU A 144 -7.62 -4.95 -1.97
C LEU A 144 -6.80 -5.11 -3.24
N ASN A 145 -6.78 -6.31 -3.83
CA ASN A 145 -6.35 -6.48 -5.21
C ASN A 145 -5.05 -5.75 -5.53
N SER A 146 -4.05 -5.79 -4.66
CA SER A 146 -2.78 -5.07 -4.84
C SER A 146 -1.62 -6.05 -4.86
N THR A 147 -0.58 -5.72 -5.64
CA THR A 147 0.60 -6.58 -5.78
C THR A 147 1.82 -5.87 -5.22
N PHE A 148 2.47 -6.56 -4.30
CA PHE A 148 3.64 -6.09 -3.57
C PHE A 148 4.83 -6.98 -3.90
N VAL A 149 5.89 -6.43 -4.48
CA VAL A 149 7.05 -7.21 -4.92
C VAL A 149 8.34 -6.56 -4.43
N ASP A 150 9.17 -7.36 -3.77
CA ASP A 150 10.52 -7.01 -3.31
C ASP A 150 10.58 -5.73 -2.47
N ASN A 151 9.51 -5.41 -1.73
CA ASN A 151 9.50 -4.26 -0.84
C ASN A 151 10.28 -4.58 0.44
N GLU A 152 11.34 -3.83 0.70
CA GLU A 152 12.26 -4.09 1.80
C GLU A 152 11.86 -3.33 3.06
N SER A 153 11.70 -4.06 4.16
CA SER A 153 11.60 -3.46 5.49
C SER A 153 11.96 -4.46 6.59
N ALA A 154 12.15 -3.95 7.80
CA ALA A 154 12.40 -4.77 8.97
C ALA A 154 11.11 -5.21 9.71
N THR A 155 9.94 -4.62 9.41
CA THR A 155 8.66 -4.93 10.09
C THR A 155 7.69 -5.73 9.22
N GLY A 156 7.75 -5.56 7.89
CA GLY A 156 6.86 -6.18 6.91
C GLY A 156 6.46 -5.26 5.76
N VAL A 157 5.69 -5.76 4.80
CA VAL A 157 5.38 -5.02 3.56
C VAL A 157 4.19 -4.08 3.72
N ALA A 158 3.11 -4.56 4.33
CA ALA A 158 1.95 -3.76 4.72
C ALA A 158 1.80 -3.77 6.24
N HIS A 159 1.59 -2.59 6.85
CA HIS A 159 1.30 -2.45 8.27
C HIS A 159 -0.05 -1.81 8.45
N VAL A 160 -0.91 -2.52 9.19
CA VAL A 160 -2.25 -2.07 9.49
C VAL A 160 -2.52 -2.11 10.99
N SER A 161 -3.00 -0.99 11.51
CA SER A 161 -3.32 -0.82 12.93
C SER A 161 -4.77 -0.31 13.07
N ALA A 162 -5.75 -1.20 12.89
CA ALA A 162 -7.18 -0.91 13.00
C ALA A 162 -8.00 -2.17 13.35
N SER A 163 -9.10 -1.98 14.09
CA SER A 163 -9.94 -3.05 14.63
C SER A 163 -10.85 -3.74 13.60
N ASN A 164 -10.86 -3.25 12.35
CA ASN A 164 -11.73 -3.77 11.28
C ASN A 164 -11.14 -3.48 9.89
N ALA A 165 -9.82 -3.63 9.74
CA ALA A 165 -9.23 -3.50 8.42
C ALA A 165 -9.55 -4.72 7.54
N ASP A 166 -9.70 -4.45 6.25
CA ASP A 166 -10.03 -5.43 5.24
C ASP A 166 -8.82 -5.63 4.33
N LEU A 167 -8.19 -6.80 4.38
CA LEU A 167 -7.00 -7.12 3.61
C LEU A 167 -7.32 -8.35 2.75
N ARG A 168 -7.61 -8.19 1.46
CA ARG A 168 -7.92 -9.36 0.62
C ARG A 168 -7.46 -9.25 -0.82
N ASN A 169 -7.36 -10.40 -1.48
CA ASN A 169 -7.00 -10.51 -2.89
C ASN A 169 -5.63 -9.89 -3.21
N ASN A 170 -4.72 -9.85 -2.23
CA ASN A 170 -3.41 -9.24 -2.41
C ASN A 170 -2.36 -10.29 -2.76
N VAL A 171 -1.34 -9.89 -3.52
CA VAL A 171 -0.17 -10.71 -3.82
C VAL A 171 1.05 -10.11 -3.14
N PHE A 172 1.80 -10.93 -2.40
CA PHE A 172 3.05 -10.54 -1.75
C PHE A 172 4.20 -11.42 -2.22
N VAL A 173 5.24 -10.81 -2.78
CA VAL A 173 6.41 -11.51 -3.32
C VAL A 173 7.70 -10.87 -2.83
N GLY A 174 8.70 -11.70 -2.55
CA GLY A 174 10.07 -11.27 -2.32
C GLY A 174 10.57 -11.62 -0.91
N PRO A 175 11.89 -11.57 -0.68
CA PRO A 175 12.49 -11.88 0.62
C PRO A 175 12.19 -10.75 1.60
N VAL A 176 11.00 -10.80 2.18
CA VAL A 176 10.52 -9.90 3.22
C VAL A 176 10.31 -10.70 4.49
N GLY A 177 10.36 -10.04 5.66
CA GLY A 177 10.03 -10.67 6.95
C GLY A 177 8.59 -11.20 6.92
N ALA A 178 7.63 -10.34 7.26
CA ALA A 178 6.20 -10.61 7.10
C ALA A 178 5.60 -9.88 5.88
N ALA A 179 4.66 -10.50 5.17
CA ALA A 179 3.89 -9.80 4.15
C ALA A 179 2.97 -8.75 4.78
N VAL A 180 2.32 -9.10 5.89
CA VAL A 180 1.46 -8.20 6.66
C VAL A 180 1.87 -8.18 8.13
N ALA A 181 2.16 -7.00 8.66
CA ALA A 181 2.32 -6.77 10.09
C ALA A 181 1.03 -6.17 10.66
N ASN A 182 0.36 -6.91 11.55
CA ASN A 182 -0.87 -6.46 12.19
C ASN A 182 -0.63 -6.15 13.66
N GLN A 183 -0.96 -4.93 14.09
CA GLN A 183 -0.94 -4.53 15.51
C GLN A 183 -2.34 -4.69 16.12
N ALA A 184 -2.41 -5.32 17.30
CA ALA A 184 -3.67 -5.45 18.03
C ALA A 184 -4.14 -4.06 18.48
N VAL A 185 -5.41 -3.75 18.25
CA VAL A 185 -6.03 -2.53 18.77
C VAL A 185 -7.33 -2.85 19.51
N PRO A 186 -7.80 -1.98 20.42
CA PRO A 186 -9.10 -2.14 21.05
C PRO A 186 -10.20 -2.31 20.00
N GLY A 187 -10.88 -3.46 20.01
CA GLY A 187 -11.97 -3.78 19.08
C GLY A 187 -11.68 -4.87 18.04
N GLY A 188 -10.43 -5.33 17.89
CA GLY A 188 -10.14 -6.48 17.02
C GLY A 188 -8.77 -6.43 16.33
N TRP A 189 -8.54 -7.45 15.49
CA TRP A 189 -7.37 -7.56 14.62
C TRP A 189 -7.78 -7.30 13.17
N ALA A 190 -6.83 -6.83 12.35
CA ALA A 190 -6.96 -6.94 10.90
C ALA A 190 -6.81 -8.41 10.49
N VAL A 191 -7.68 -8.88 9.59
CA VAL A 191 -7.64 -10.25 9.06
C VAL A 191 -7.32 -10.17 7.58
N THR A 192 -6.42 -11.04 7.13
CA THR A 192 -6.09 -11.18 5.71
C THR A 192 -6.83 -12.39 5.15
N ASP A 193 -7.54 -12.21 4.05
CA ASP A 193 -8.32 -13.24 3.36
C ASP A 193 -7.92 -13.35 1.89
N PHE A 194 -8.13 -14.51 1.27
CA PHE A 194 -8.02 -14.73 -0.17
C PHE A 194 -6.75 -14.12 -0.81
N SER A 195 -5.61 -14.19 -0.13
CA SER A 195 -4.36 -13.56 -0.57
C SER A 195 -3.27 -14.60 -0.85
N ALA A 196 -2.34 -14.26 -1.75
CA ALA A 196 -1.25 -15.12 -2.15
C ALA A 196 0.09 -14.55 -1.69
N ALA A 197 0.99 -15.43 -1.24
CA ALA A 197 2.36 -15.06 -0.89
C ALA A 197 3.38 -16.00 -1.54
N TRP A 198 4.56 -15.48 -1.86
CA TRP A 198 5.66 -16.26 -2.42
C TRP A 198 7.02 -15.73 -1.97
N ASN A 199 7.90 -16.63 -1.55
CA ASN A 199 9.26 -16.32 -1.11
C ASN A 199 9.34 -15.37 0.10
N VAL A 200 8.33 -15.40 0.98
CA VAL A 200 8.27 -14.64 2.24
C VAL A 200 8.84 -15.50 3.38
N SER A 201 9.61 -14.89 4.30
CA SER A 201 10.47 -15.63 5.26
C SER A 201 9.81 -15.95 6.62
N ASP A 202 8.89 -15.12 7.09
CA ASP A 202 7.97 -15.46 8.19
C ASP A 202 6.65 -16.00 7.62
N PRO A 203 5.80 -16.69 8.42
CA PRO A 203 4.44 -17.01 7.99
C PRO A 203 3.79 -15.76 7.38
N PRO A 204 3.47 -15.76 6.07
CA PRO A 204 3.25 -14.53 5.34
C PRO A 204 2.01 -13.78 5.85
N PHE A 205 1.02 -14.55 6.28
CA PHE A 205 -0.25 -14.04 6.79
C PHE A 205 -0.29 -14.13 8.31
N GLY A 206 -0.95 -13.15 8.91
CA GLY A 206 -1.29 -13.18 10.33
C GLY A 206 -0.30 -12.46 11.22
N GLY A 207 1.01 -12.71 11.16
CA GLY A 207 1.91 -12.20 12.21
C GLY A 207 1.36 -12.56 13.61
N SER A 208 0.98 -11.56 14.42
CA SER A 208 0.27 -11.75 15.71
C SER A 208 -1.27 -11.80 15.63
N ALA A 209 -1.85 -11.55 14.46
CA ALA A 209 -3.29 -11.59 14.17
C ALA A 209 -3.75 -12.97 13.67
N PRO A 210 -5.06 -13.27 13.80
CA PRO A 210 -5.67 -14.43 13.13
C PRO A 210 -5.49 -14.37 11.62
N VAL A 211 -5.23 -15.53 11.01
CA VAL A 211 -5.23 -15.71 9.56
C VAL A 211 -6.66 -15.96 9.11
N GLY A 212 -7.08 -15.25 8.07
CA GLY A 212 -8.38 -15.44 7.44
C GLY A 212 -8.41 -16.63 6.48
N GLU A 213 -9.48 -16.76 5.71
CA GLU A 213 -9.69 -17.88 4.80
C GLU A 213 -9.06 -17.65 3.43
N GLY A 214 -8.91 -18.72 2.64
CA GLY A 214 -8.51 -18.63 1.23
C GLY A 214 -7.08 -18.15 0.96
N ASN A 215 -6.27 -17.93 2.00
CA ASN A 215 -4.86 -17.57 1.82
C ASN A 215 -4.01 -18.78 1.42
N PHE A 216 -3.01 -18.57 0.57
CA PHE A 216 -2.10 -19.63 0.14
C PHE A 216 -0.72 -19.12 -0.23
N GLU A 217 0.24 -20.05 -0.27
CA GLU A 217 1.62 -19.79 -0.66
C GLU A 217 1.94 -20.46 -2.00
N ALA A 218 2.10 -19.68 -3.06
CA ALA A 218 2.42 -20.17 -4.39
C ALA A 218 2.99 -19.04 -5.26
N ASP A 219 3.87 -19.38 -6.20
CA ASP A 219 4.37 -18.44 -7.21
C ASP A 219 3.20 -17.86 -8.02
N PRO A 220 2.97 -16.53 -8.01
CA PRO A 220 1.91 -15.88 -8.79
C PRO A 220 2.07 -16.02 -10.29
N ALA A 221 3.23 -16.51 -10.79
CA ALA A 221 3.44 -16.80 -12.19
C ALA A 221 3.19 -15.57 -13.09
N PHE A 222 3.87 -14.48 -12.79
CA PHE A 222 3.81 -13.24 -13.57
C PHE A 222 4.36 -13.41 -14.99
N VAL A 223 3.93 -12.53 -15.90
CA VAL A 223 4.34 -12.53 -17.32
C VAL A 223 5.84 -12.22 -17.47
N ASP A 224 6.28 -11.07 -16.94
CA ASP A 224 7.70 -10.65 -17.00
C ASP A 224 8.06 -9.69 -15.86
N PRO A 225 8.35 -10.20 -14.65
CA PRO A 225 8.77 -9.39 -13.51
C PRO A 225 10.01 -8.53 -13.76
N ALA A 226 10.91 -8.96 -14.64
CA ALA A 226 12.14 -8.23 -14.93
C ALA A 226 11.86 -6.94 -15.73
N ALA A 227 10.74 -6.92 -16.46
CA ALA A 227 10.23 -5.76 -17.18
C ALA A 227 9.10 -5.02 -16.43
N ASP A 228 8.89 -5.30 -15.14
CA ASP A 228 7.77 -4.80 -14.33
C ASP A 228 6.37 -5.19 -14.86
N ASP A 229 6.26 -6.29 -15.63
CA ASP A 229 4.99 -6.84 -16.08
C ASP A 229 4.47 -7.89 -15.09
N TYR A 230 3.73 -7.38 -14.10
CA TYR A 230 3.14 -8.16 -13.02
C TYR A 230 1.73 -8.67 -13.33
N ARG A 231 1.32 -8.68 -14.60
CA ARG A 231 0.10 -9.40 -15.00
C ARG A 231 0.30 -10.90 -14.80
N LEU A 232 -0.78 -11.60 -14.48
CA LEU A 232 -0.76 -13.06 -14.33
C LEU A 232 -0.63 -13.73 -15.71
N ARG A 233 0.22 -14.74 -15.83
CA ARG A 233 0.26 -15.59 -17.04
C ARG A 233 -0.82 -16.66 -16.96
N SER A 234 -1.15 -17.25 -18.11
CA SER A 234 -2.07 -18.39 -18.17
C SER A 234 -1.60 -19.55 -17.27
N GLY A 235 -2.51 -20.06 -16.43
CA GLY A 235 -2.23 -21.13 -15.47
C GLY A 235 -1.61 -20.65 -14.15
N SER A 236 -1.63 -19.34 -13.87
CA SER A 236 -1.28 -18.83 -12.55
C SER A 236 -2.20 -19.42 -11.48
N PRO A 237 -1.68 -19.79 -10.29
CA PRO A 237 -2.50 -20.18 -9.16
C PRO A 237 -3.34 -19.02 -8.59
N CYS A 238 -3.05 -17.77 -8.98
CA CYS A 238 -3.78 -16.58 -8.56
C CYS A 238 -5.00 -16.28 -9.45
N THR A 239 -5.14 -16.94 -10.60
CA THR A 239 -6.28 -16.77 -11.50
C THR A 239 -7.55 -17.40 -10.89
N ASP A 240 -8.67 -16.66 -10.89
CA ASP A 240 -9.96 -17.05 -10.32
C ASP A 240 -9.88 -17.57 -8.86
N ALA A 241 -8.89 -17.10 -8.10
CA ALA A 241 -8.56 -17.62 -6.77
C ALA A 241 -8.99 -16.71 -5.61
N GLY A 242 -9.36 -15.46 -5.90
CA GLY A 242 -9.69 -14.42 -4.91
C GLY A 242 -11.06 -14.60 -4.27
N ASP A 243 -11.54 -13.57 -3.58
CA ASP A 243 -12.84 -13.58 -2.92
C ASP A 243 -13.98 -13.95 -3.90
N PRO A 244 -14.81 -14.98 -3.59
CA PRO A 244 -15.91 -15.41 -4.45
C PRO A 244 -17.13 -14.47 -4.44
N ALA A 245 -17.13 -13.41 -3.64
CA ALA A 245 -18.24 -12.46 -3.56
C ALA A 245 -18.51 -11.78 -4.91
N ASP A 246 -19.79 -11.61 -5.25
CA ASP A 246 -20.20 -11.10 -6.56
C ASP A 246 -19.76 -9.64 -6.82
N ASP A 247 -19.60 -8.83 -5.77
CA ASP A 247 -19.10 -7.46 -5.84
C ASP A 247 -17.56 -7.37 -5.99
N GLN A 248 -16.88 -8.51 -5.94
CA GLN A 248 -15.44 -8.64 -6.13
C GLN A 248 -15.06 -9.20 -7.50
N ARG A 249 -16.03 -9.53 -8.38
CA ARG A 249 -15.75 -10.15 -9.68
C ARG A 249 -14.87 -9.30 -10.59
N ASP A 250 -14.13 -9.98 -11.44
CA ASP A 250 -13.35 -9.35 -12.51
C ASP A 250 -14.27 -8.68 -13.54
N PRO A 251 -13.76 -7.75 -14.37
CA PRO A 251 -14.59 -7.02 -15.34
C PRO A 251 -15.25 -7.90 -16.41
N ASP A 252 -14.73 -9.11 -16.64
CA ASP A 252 -15.32 -10.11 -17.55
C ASP A 252 -16.36 -11.01 -16.86
N GLY A 253 -16.57 -10.82 -15.55
CA GLY A 253 -17.51 -11.56 -14.72
C GLY A 253 -16.96 -12.85 -14.12
N SER A 254 -15.70 -13.21 -14.34
CA SER A 254 -15.05 -14.33 -13.68
C SER A 254 -14.87 -14.07 -12.17
N ARG A 255 -14.38 -15.09 -11.44
CA ARG A 255 -14.07 -14.90 -10.03
C ARG A 255 -12.82 -14.02 -9.95
N ASN A 256 -12.73 -13.21 -8.89
CA ASN A 256 -11.63 -12.28 -8.68
C ASN A 256 -10.25 -12.94 -8.86
N ASP A 257 -9.42 -12.41 -9.76
CA ASP A 257 -7.99 -12.69 -9.83
C ASP A 257 -7.24 -12.04 -8.65
N ILE A 258 -6.40 -12.80 -7.93
CA ILE A 258 -5.61 -12.23 -6.82
C ILE A 258 -4.49 -11.34 -7.40
N GLY A 259 -4.42 -10.09 -6.95
CA GLY A 259 -3.38 -9.12 -7.30
C GLY A 259 -3.88 -7.86 -8.00
N ALA A 260 -2.92 -7.03 -8.42
CA ALA A 260 -3.13 -5.68 -8.95
C ALA A 260 -4.09 -5.59 -10.13
N PHE A 261 -4.17 -6.66 -10.93
CA PHE A 261 -4.94 -6.71 -12.17
C PHE A 261 -6.26 -7.49 -12.05
N GLY A 262 -6.66 -7.87 -10.84
CA GLY A 262 -7.96 -8.50 -10.62
C GLY A 262 -8.95 -7.62 -9.85
N GLY A 263 -10.11 -8.18 -9.59
CA GLY A 263 -11.29 -7.49 -9.08
C GLY A 263 -11.89 -6.48 -10.04
N PRO A 264 -12.91 -5.73 -9.59
CA PRO A 264 -13.67 -4.83 -10.46
C PRO A 264 -12.84 -3.72 -11.11
N GLY A 265 -11.68 -3.39 -10.51
CA GLY A 265 -10.72 -2.41 -11.02
C GLY A 265 -9.55 -3.01 -11.78
N GLY A 266 -9.58 -4.31 -12.10
CA GLY A 266 -8.44 -5.04 -12.69
C GLY A 266 -8.08 -4.63 -14.12
N ALA A 267 -9.02 -4.02 -14.85
CA ALA A 267 -8.81 -3.54 -16.22
C ALA A 267 -8.13 -2.17 -16.26
N TRP A 268 -6.84 -2.13 -15.91
CA TRP A 268 -6.02 -0.92 -15.99
C TRP A 268 -4.64 -1.20 -16.59
N THR A 269 -3.94 -0.15 -17.02
CA THR A 269 -2.58 -0.24 -17.57
C THR A 269 -1.65 0.65 -16.74
N PRO A 270 -0.55 0.10 -16.19
CA PRO A 270 0.39 0.88 -15.41
C PRO A 270 1.02 2.01 -16.21
N LEU A 271 1.17 3.17 -15.57
CA LEU A 271 1.94 4.26 -16.16
C LEU A 271 3.43 3.87 -16.21
N GLY A 272 3.98 3.86 -17.43
CA GLY A 272 5.36 3.44 -17.71
C GLY A 272 6.43 4.38 -17.12
N PRO A 273 7.70 3.96 -17.17
CA PRO A 273 8.86 4.75 -16.75
C PRO A 273 9.20 5.90 -17.70
#